data_AF-A0A7V5Q194-F1
#
_entry.id   AF-A0A7V5Q194-F1
#
_cell.length_a   1.000
_cell.length_b   1.000
_cell.length_c   1.000
_cell.angle_alpha   90.00
_cell.angle_beta   90.00
_cell.angle_gamma   90.00
#
_symmetry.space_group_name_H-M   'P 1'
#
loop_
_entity.id
_entity.type
_entity.pdbx_description
1 polymer ?
#
loop_
_entity_poly.entity_id
_entity_poly.type
_entity_poly.pdbx_seq_one_letter_code
_entity_poly.pdbx_strand_id
1 'polypeptide(L)'
;MGFEGRSSGRDGKRFTTRRSSMEHDTTAREAVGLPVVSHGHVWREVVPSWVVSFVVHFLLVFLLALVAIPQPDTDAIVSVAEIEDAMPEPEEVVREELEPEDVKELEDAPVELEVDPTPLDTAIEAEFNDTEAMAAPVELSVLSRFGLPKEGLSASLGDIKGRGLEGRSAAGRARMVSEAGGSAGSEAAVARALSWLAAHQMPDGGWSLDHRRRECLRSCTHRGTLDARNAATALALLPFLGAGQTHAEGKYRETVKRGLAFLIRHQRTRNRMGDWRDDGNMYSHGLASIAMCEAYAMTRDPELARAAQRGINFIVFAQEPVIGGWRYKPRDPGDTSVTGWQIMALKSGHMAYMVVPRETVTRAERFLRAVQTQGGARYGYVSPGGGPSTTAIGLLCRMYLGWKHDEKALQQGVAYLSKTGPTKNLYYDYYA
;
A
#
# COMPACT_ATOMS: atom_id res chain seq x y z
N MET A 1 97.80 -17.88 -6.55
CA MET A 1 98.25 -16.98 -7.64
C MET A 1 97.59 -15.63 -7.39
N GLY A 2 98.26 -14.47 -7.41
CA GLY A 2 99.69 -14.25 -7.64
C GLY A 2 99.96 -12.90 -8.32
N PHE A 3 100.23 -11.87 -7.50
CA PHE A 3 101.06 -10.68 -7.79
C PHE A 3 100.63 -9.53 -8.74
N GLU A 4 100.87 -8.31 -8.21
CA GLU A 4 101.39 -7.06 -8.83
C GLU A 4 100.62 -6.21 -9.87
N GLY A 5 100.50 -4.90 -9.55
CA GLY A 5 101.44 -3.94 -10.15
C GLY A 5 100.99 -2.49 -10.42
N ARG A 6 101.73 -1.52 -9.82
CA ARG A 6 101.93 -0.09 -10.23
C ARG A 6 100.77 0.91 -10.05
N SER A 7 100.97 2.24 -9.97
CA SER A 7 101.90 3.13 -9.24
C SER A 7 101.76 4.57 -9.81
N SER A 8 101.31 5.50 -8.95
CA SER A 8 101.74 6.92 -8.79
C SER A 8 101.88 7.92 -9.97
N GLY A 9 101.35 9.13 -9.74
CA GLY A 9 101.72 10.40 -10.40
C GLY A 9 101.64 11.56 -9.38
N ARG A 10 102.38 12.67 -9.55
CA ARG A 10 102.76 13.59 -8.45
C ARG A 10 102.70 15.09 -8.83
N ASP A 11 102.74 15.94 -7.80
CA ASP A 11 103.24 17.34 -7.71
C ASP A 11 102.35 18.57 -8.05
N GLY A 12 102.19 19.47 -7.05
CA GLY A 12 102.95 20.74 -7.09
C GLY A 12 102.29 22.13 -6.83
N LYS A 13 102.47 22.68 -5.60
CA LYS A 13 102.77 24.13 -5.26
C LYS A 13 101.69 25.24 -5.55
N ARG A 14 101.66 26.46 -4.97
CA ARG A 14 102.05 27.11 -3.66
C ARG A 14 101.51 28.58 -3.60
N PHE A 15 101.40 29.16 -2.37
CA PHE A 15 101.53 30.60 -1.98
C PHE A 15 100.41 31.65 -2.30
N THR A 16 99.62 32.17 -1.33
CA THR A 16 99.72 33.41 -0.45
C THR A 16 99.04 34.71 -1.02
N THR A 17 98.73 35.85 -0.34
CA THR A 17 99.11 36.47 0.97
C THR A 17 98.15 37.62 1.49
N ARG A 18 98.08 37.85 2.83
CA ARG A 18 97.95 39.14 3.61
C ARG A 18 96.70 40.09 3.64
N ARG A 19 96.08 40.18 4.86
CA ARG A 19 95.91 41.30 5.86
C ARG A 19 95.02 42.57 5.72
N SER A 20 94.47 42.97 6.89
CA SER A 20 94.08 44.33 7.44
C SER A 20 92.67 44.89 7.12
N SER A 21 91.94 45.66 7.97
CA SER A 21 91.95 45.96 9.44
C SER A 21 90.76 46.87 9.89
N MET A 22 90.41 46.87 11.19
CA MET A 22 89.76 47.93 12.03
C MET A 22 88.22 48.28 11.98
N GLU A 23 87.63 48.20 13.19
CA GLU A 23 86.79 49.20 13.94
C GLU A 23 85.28 49.56 13.68
N HIS A 24 84.55 49.54 14.83
CA HIS A 24 83.56 50.50 15.39
C HIS A 24 82.06 50.66 14.99
N ASP A 25 81.22 50.57 16.05
CA ASP A 25 80.06 51.42 16.46
C ASP A 25 78.58 51.06 16.13
N THR A 26 77.65 51.87 16.67
CA THR A 26 76.33 51.52 17.25
C THR A 26 75.08 52.05 16.50
N THR A 27 73.87 51.54 16.83
CA THR A 27 72.62 52.27 17.24
C THR A 27 71.24 51.69 16.80
N ALA A 28 70.31 51.69 17.77
CA ALA A 28 68.87 52.06 17.77
C ALA A 28 67.78 51.60 16.74
N ARG A 29 66.68 51.09 17.34
CA ARG A 29 65.22 51.33 17.13
C ARG A 29 64.44 51.06 15.81
N GLU A 30 63.32 50.34 16.01
CA GLU A 30 61.96 50.46 15.42
C GLU A 30 61.72 50.46 13.89
N ALA A 31 61.00 49.44 13.37
CA ALA A 31 59.59 49.55 12.94
C ALA A 31 59.04 48.32 12.18
N VAL A 32 57.80 47.94 12.51
CA VAL A 32 56.72 47.26 11.74
C VAL A 32 57.05 46.41 10.49
N GLY A 33 56.59 45.16 10.46
CA GLY A 33 56.52 44.33 9.24
C GLY A 33 55.44 43.24 9.23
N LEU A 34 54.62 43.22 8.18
CA LEU A 34 53.74 42.15 7.67
C LEU A 34 53.80 42.24 6.12
N PRO A 35 53.43 41.22 5.31
CA PRO A 35 53.11 39.81 5.61
C PRO A 35 53.80 38.76 4.67
N VAL A 36 53.68 37.46 5.04
CA VAL A 36 53.53 36.23 4.19
C VAL A 36 54.44 35.98 2.95
N VAL A 37 55.07 34.78 2.87
CA VAL A 37 55.01 33.84 1.70
C VAL A 37 55.67 32.44 1.94
N SER A 38 54.97 31.41 1.45
CA SER A 38 55.31 30.01 1.05
C SER A 38 56.31 29.07 1.77
N HIS A 39 55.78 27.87 2.10
CA HIS A 39 56.27 26.50 1.83
C HIS A 39 57.77 26.17 1.67
N GLY A 40 58.24 25.17 2.44
CA GLY A 40 59.57 24.57 2.27
C GLY A 40 59.81 23.23 3.01
N HIS A 41 59.00 22.20 2.74
CA HIS A 41 59.32 20.76 2.90
C HIS A 41 60.31 20.30 4.00
N VAL A 42 59.80 20.04 5.20
CA VAL A 42 60.23 18.96 6.12
C VAL A 42 58.92 18.47 6.74
N TRP A 43 58.48 17.20 6.70
CA TRP A 43 59.20 15.95 6.91
C TRP A 43 58.73 14.85 5.92
N ARG A 44 59.67 14.13 5.33
CA ARG A 44 59.46 12.79 4.75
C ARG A 44 60.52 11.86 5.36
N GLU A 45 60.17 10.57 5.43
CA GLU A 45 60.95 9.50 6.07
C GLU A 45 60.93 9.57 7.62
N VAL A 46 60.74 8.48 8.38
CA VAL A 46 60.74 7.04 8.04
C VAL A 46 59.49 6.36 8.63
N VAL A 47 58.53 5.98 7.78
CA VAL A 47 57.57 4.90 8.12
C VAL A 47 58.00 3.67 7.33
N PRO A 48 58.41 2.56 7.97
CA PRO A 48 58.82 1.36 7.26
C PRO A 48 57.70 0.85 6.35
N SER A 49 58.05 0.41 5.15
CA SER A 49 57.08 -0.08 4.15
C SER A 49 56.22 -1.23 4.65
N TRP A 50 56.73 -2.05 5.58
CA TRP A 50 55.97 -3.12 6.24
C TRP A 50 54.82 -2.57 7.11
N VAL A 51 54.97 -1.40 7.74
CA VAL A 51 53.89 -0.77 8.54
C VAL A 51 52.77 -0.28 7.64
N VAL A 52 53.10 0.39 6.54
CA VAL A 52 52.11 0.85 5.55
C VAL A 52 51.38 -0.35 4.94
N SER A 53 52.12 -1.40 4.58
CA SER A 53 51.54 -2.66 4.08
C SER A 53 50.63 -3.32 5.10
N PHE A 54 51.05 -3.42 6.37
CA PHE A 54 50.26 -4.00 7.45
C PHE A 54 48.93 -3.25 7.65
N VAL A 55 48.95 -1.91 7.70
CA VAL A 55 47.73 -1.10 7.84
C VAL A 55 46.78 -1.29 6.66
N VAL A 56 47.29 -1.31 5.42
CA VAL A 56 46.47 -1.53 4.21
C VAL A 56 45.83 -2.92 4.22
N HIS A 57 46.59 -3.98 4.52
CA HIS A 57 46.05 -5.34 4.58
C HIS A 57 45.10 -5.53 5.77
N PHE A 58 45.36 -4.91 6.92
CA PHE A 58 44.45 -4.94 8.07
C PHE A 58 43.10 -4.31 7.74
N LEU A 59 43.10 -3.14 7.10
CA LEU A 59 41.86 -2.47 6.64
C LEU A 59 41.13 -3.29 5.57
N LEU A 60 41.85 -3.94 4.65
CA LEU A 60 41.25 -4.82 3.63
C LEU A 60 40.57 -6.03 4.27
N VAL A 61 41.24 -6.71 5.21
CA VAL A 61 40.70 -7.87 5.93
C VAL A 61 39.52 -7.46 6.81
N PHE A 62 39.58 -6.30 7.46
CA PHE A 62 38.47 -5.76 8.25
C PHE A 62 37.23 -5.46 7.39
N LEU A 63 37.41 -4.83 6.22
CA LEU A 63 36.31 -4.58 5.28
C LEU A 63 35.73 -5.88 4.70
N LEU A 64 36.57 -6.88 4.41
CA LEU A 64 36.11 -8.20 3.97
C LEU A 64 35.36 -8.93 5.09
N ALA A 65 35.79 -8.83 6.34
CA ALA A 65 35.11 -9.42 7.49
C ALA A 65 33.70 -8.82 7.68
N LEU A 66 33.53 -7.50 7.48
CA LEU A 66 32.21 -6.85 7.53
C LEU A 66 31.24 -7.32 6.44
N VAL A 67 31.74 -7.82 5.31
CA VAL A 67 30.93 -8.39 4.21
C VAL A 67 30.71 -9.89 4.39
N ALA A 68 31.56 -10.59 5.15
CA ALA A 68 31.60 -12.04 5.26
C ALA A 68 30.88 -12.64 6.48
N ILE A 69 30.27 -11.84 7.36
CA ILE A 69 29.49 -12.34 8.51
C ILE A 69 28.11 -12.84 8.01
N PRO A 70 27.81 -14.15 8.09
CA PRO A 70 26.46 -14.65 7.86
C PRO A 70 25.59 -14.28 9.07
N GLN A 71 24.35 -13.86 8.84
CA GLN A 71 23.36 -13.80 9.92
C GLN A 71 23.04 -15.24 10.36
N PRO A 72 23.09 -15.57 11.66
CA PRO A 72 22.82 -16.93 12.11
C PRO A 72 21.33 -17.27 12.00
N ASP A 73 21.01 -18.35 11.28
CA ASP A 73 19.75 -19.07 11.48
C ASP A 73 19.75 -19.65 12.91
N THR A 74 18.64 -19.47 13.64
CA THR A 74 18.41 -20.16 14.92
C THR A 74 17.01 -20.74 14.95
N ASP A 75 16.86 -21.93 14.36
CA ASP A 75 15.79 -22.84 14.73
C ASP A 75 16.20 -23.66 15.96
N ALA A 76 15.30 -23.68 16.95
CA ALA A 76 15.11 -24.67 18.00
C ALA A 76 16.31 -25.16 18.87
N ILE A 77 16.28 -24.77 20.16
CA ILE A 77 16.34 -25.77 21.26
C ILE A 77 15.17 -25.49 22.21
N VAL A 78 14.42 -26.53 22.54
CA VAL A 78 13.33 -26.52 23.53
C VAL A 78 13.90 -26.77 24.92
N SER A 79 13.54 -25.95 25.90
CA SER A 79 13.62 -26.28 27.33
C SER A 79 12.27 -26.03 27.99
N VAL A 80 11.60 -27.10 28.40
CA VAL A 80 10.36 -27.03 29.18
C VAL A 80 10.71 -26.74 30.64
N ALA A 81 10.24 -25.61 31.15
CA ALA A 81 10.09 -25.32 32.56
C ALA A 81 8.82 -24.48 32.74
N GLU A 82 7.97 -24.87 33.68
CA GLU A 82 6.69 -24.20 33.94
C GLU A 82 6.92 -22.77 34.46
N ILE A 83 6.19 -21.81 33.88
CA ILE A 83 5.88 -20.54 34.52
C ILE A 83 4.36 -20.40 34.39
N GLU A 84 3.67 -20.62 35.51
CA GLU A 84 2.25 -20.30 35.64
C GLU A 84 2.05 -18.79 35.79
N ASP A 85 1.00 -18.30 35.12
CA ASP A 85 0.32 -17.02 35.26
C ASP A 85 1.06 -15.68 35.07
N ALA A 86 0.25 -14.68 34.69
CA ALA A 86 0.59 -13.27 34.46
C ALA A 86 1.54 -12.94 33.28
N MET A 87 1.06 -13.17 32.05
CA MET A 87 1.48 -12.36 30.91
C MET A 87 0.56 -11.12 30.80
N PRO A 88 1.10 -9.91 30.56
CA PRO A 88 0.31 -8.69 30.52
C PRO A 88 -0.57 -8.60 29.26
N GLU A 89 -1.72 -7.92 29.38
CA GLU A 89 -2.48 -7.38 28.25
C GLU A 89 -1.52 -6.62 27.32
N PRO A 90 -1.62 -6.78 25.98
CA PRO A 90 -0.79 -6.01 25.07
C PRO A 90 -1.13 -4.53 25.21
N GLU A 91 -0.12 -3.71 25.51
CA GLU A 91 -0.27 -2.26 25.65
C GLU A 91 -1.09 -1.71 24.47
N GLU A 92 -2.21 -1.06 24.80
CA GLU A 92 -2.89 -0.21 23.84
C GLU A 92 -1.85 0.82 23.37
N VAL A 93 -1.66 0.89 22.06
CA VAL A 93 -0.99 2.05 21.47
C VAL A 93 -1.90 3.23 21.78
N VAL A 94 -1.56 3.97 22.84
CA VAL A 94 -2.25 5.18 23.29
C VAL A 94 -2.26 6.15 22.11
N ARG A 95 -3.34 6.10 21.34
CA ARG A 95 -3.85 7.30 20.70
C ARG A 95 -4.32 8.15 21.86
N GLU A 96 -3.68 9.30 21.98
CA GLU A 96 -4.09 10.39 22.84
C GLU A 96 -5.62 10.55 22.73
N GLU A 97 -6.31 10.10 23.79
CA GLU A 97 -7.74 10.23 23.92
C GLU A 97 -7.98 11.72 24.11
N LEU A 98 -8.56 12.36 23.09
CA LEU A 98 -8.89 13.78 23.17
C LEU A 98 -9.99 13.94 24.22
N GLU A 99 -9.58 14.31 25.43
CA GLU A 99 -10.52 14.65 26.50
C GLU A 99 -11.47 15.75 26.03
N PRO A 100 -12.79 15.60 26.24
CA PRO A 100 -13.78 16.56 25.79
C PRO A 100 -13.92 17.69 26.82
N GLU A 101 -12.93 18.58 26.91
CA GLU A 101 -13.09 19.85 27.64
C GLU A 101 -13.37 21.03 26.70
N ASP A 102 -14.32 21.87 27.13
CA ASP A 102 -14.66 23.19 26.59
C ASP A 102 -15.12 23.31 25.12
N VAL A 103 -16.18 22.56 24.76
CA VAL A 103 -17.26 23.17 23.96
C VAL A 103 -18.34 23.67 24.90
N LYS A 104 -18.23 24.94 25.31
CA LYS A 104 -19.28 25.63 26.07
C LYS A 104 -20.62 25.59 25.32
N GLU A 105 -21.70 25.53 26.08
CA GLU A 105 -23.06 25.75 25.62
C GLU A 105 -23.13 26.97 24.68
N LEU A 106 -23.62 26.72 23.47
CA LEU A 106 -24.38 27.72 22.73
C LEU A 106 -25.81 27.21 22.72
N GLU A 107 -26.63 27.87 23.53
CA GLU A 107 -28.06 27.64 23.70
C GLU A 107 -28.83 27.80 22.37
N ASP A 108 -30.06 27.30 22.36
CA ASP A 108 -30.94 27.30 21.20
C ASP A 108 -31.12 28.68 20.53
N ALA A 109 -30.99 28.67 19.20
CA ALA A 109 -31.67 29.62 18.34
C ALA A 109 -32.27 28.86 17.15
N PRO A 110 -33.60 28.83 16.98
CA PRO A 110 -34.23 28.14 15.86
C PRO A 110 -33.95 28.93 14.57
N VAL A 111 -33.06 28.40 13.73
CA VAL A 111 -32.89 28.93 12.36
C VAL A 111 -33.99 28.32 11.49
N GLU A 112 -35.09 29.06 11.37
CA GLU A 112 -36.15 28.81 10.40
C GLU A 112 -35.60 29.04 8.98
N LEU A 113 -35.04 27.99 8.39
CA LEU A 113 -34.61 28.00 6.99
C LEU A 113 -35.85 27.91 6.10
N GLU A 114 -36.34 29.05 5.63
CA GLU A 114 -37.25 29.13 4.49
C GLU A 114 -36.58 28.47 3.26
N VAL A 115 -36.92 27.21 3.00
CA VAL A 115 -36.57 26.53 1.76
C VAL A 115 -37.57 26.97 0.70
N ASP A 116 -37.22 27.99 -0.08
CA ASP A 116 -37.96 28.38 -1.28
C ASP A 116 -37.98 27.21 -2.28
N PRO A 117 -39.14 26.56 -2.50
CA PRO A 117 -39.22 25.38 -3.35
C PRO A 117 -39.38 25.83 -4.80
N THR A 118 -38.28 26.20 -5.45
CA THR A 118 -38.27 26.27 -6.91
C THR A 118 -38.41 24.85 -7.46
N PRO A 119 -39.52 24.50 -8.15
CA PRO A 119 -39.69 23.16 -8.68
C PRO A 119 -38.76 23.01 -9.88
N LEU A 120 -37.76 22.12 -9.76
CA LEU A 120 -37.00 21.69 -10.92
C LEU A 120 -37.83 20.64 -11.68
N ASP A 121 -38.88 21.13 -12.35
CA ASP A 121 -39.67 20.37 -13.32
C ASP A 121 -38.79 20.00 -14.52
N THR A 122 -38.08 18.88 -14.37
CA THR A 122 -37.70 18.01 -15.47
C THR A 122 -37.91 16.57 -15.02
N ALA A 123 -39.18 16.17 -14.99
CA ALA A 123 -39.53 14.76 -15.11
C ALA A 123 -38.96 14.25 -16.43
N ILE A 124 -37.84 13.52 -16.36
CA ILE A 124 -37.42 12.66 -17.46
C ILE A 124 -38.29 11.41 -17.36
N GLU A 125 -39.53 11.54 -17.85
CA GLU A 125 -40.25 10.39 -18.38
C GLU A 125 -39.43 9.86 -19.55
N ALA A 126 -38.77 8.74 -19.33
CA ALA A 126 -38.13 8.00 -20.39
C ALA A 126 -38.63 6.55 -20.32
N GLU A 127 -39.64 6.26 -21.14
CA GLU A 127 -39.92 4.91 -21.58
C GLU A 127 -38.70 4.37 -22.34
N PHE A 128 -37.82 3.66 -21.63
CA PHE A 128 -36.76 2.86 -22.25
C PHE A 128 -37.08 1.38 -22.13
N ASN A 129 -37.83 0.89 -23.11
CA ASN A 129 -38.06 -0.53 -23.33
C ASN A 129 -36.86 -1.16 -24.06
N ASP A 130 -35.73 -1.32 -23.35
CA ASP A 130 -34.51 -1.97 -23.86
C ASP A 130 -34.09 -3.14 -22.95
N THR A 131 -34.78 -4.28 -23.09
CA THR A 131 -34.40 -5.55 -22.44
C THR A 131 -33.28 -6.31 -23.17
N GLU A 132 -32.69 -5.74 -24.23
CA GLU A 132 -31.68 -6.40 -25.08
C GLU A 132 -30.32 -5.66 -25.17
N ALA A 133 -29.82 -5.12 -24.05
CA ALA A 133 -28.45 -4.59 -23.96
C ALA A 133 -27.40 -5.67 -23.55
N MET A 134 -27.20 -6.62 -24.46
CA MET A 134 -25.99 -7.45 -24.62
C MET A 134 -25.38 -8.16 -23.38
N ALA A 135 -25.89 -9.37 -23.12
CA ALA A 135 -25.00 -10.49 -22.79
C ALA A 135 -24.22 -10.94 -24.04
N ALA A 136 -23.29 -10.12 -24.54
CA ALA A 136 -22.41 -10.53 -25.63
C ALA A 136 -21.61 -11.77 -25.20
N PRO A 137 -21.67 -12.90 -25.94
CA PRO A 137 -20.87 -14.07 -25.61
C PRO A 137 -19.40 -13.71 -25.77
N VAL A 138 -18.62 -13.89 -24.70
CA VAL A 138 -17.18 -13.64 -24.75
C VAL A 138 -16.56 -14.73 -25.61
N GLU A 139 -16.23 -14.36 -26.85
CA GLU A 139 -15.41 -15.16 -27.77
C GLU A 139 -14.16 -15.63 -27.03
N LEU A 140 -14.08 -16.94 -26.73
CA LEU A 140 -12.98 -17.55 -25.98
C LEU A 140 -11.61 -17.31 -26.66
N SER A 141 -11.63 -17.03 -27.97
CA SER A 141 -10.48 -16.60 -28.76
C SER A 141 -9.89 -15.27 -28.29
N VAL A 142 -10.71 -14.30 -27.85
CA VAL A 142 -10.26 -12.97 -27.39
C VAL A 142 -9.47 -13.10 -26.10
N LEU A 143 -9.97 -13.83 -25.11
CA LEU A 143 -9.27 -14.08 -23.85
C LEU A 143 -7.99 -14.92 -24.06
N SER A 144 -8.02 -15.87 -25.00
CA SER A 144 -6.83 -16.64 -25.40
C SER A 144 -5.72 -15.75 -25.99
N ARG A 145 -6.05 -14.73 -26.79
CA ARG A 145 -5.09 -13.75 -27.34
C ARG A 145 -4.40 -12.91 -26.26
N PHE A 146 -4.94 -12.87 -25.05
CA PHE A 146 -4.33 -12.18 -23.91
C PHE A 146 -3.51 -13.08 -22.96
N GLY A 147 -3.33 -14.36 -23.32
CA GLY A 147 -2.46 -15.28 -22.57
C GLY A 147 -3.07 -15.85 -21.29
N LEU A 148 -4.40 -15.80 -21.16
CA LEU A 148 -5.14 -16.44 -20.07
C LEU A 148 -5.22 -17.97 -20.33
N PRO A 149 -4.92 -18.83 -19.34
CA PRO A 149 -5.00 -20.29 -19.50
C PRO A 149 -6.43 -20.75 -19.77
N LYS A 150 -6.60 -21.68 -20.73
CA LYS A 150 -7.92 -22.18 -21.12
C LYS A 150 -8.52 -23.11 -20.05
N GLU A 151 -7.69 -23.87 -19.35
CA GLU A 151 -8.14 -24.90 -18.40
C GLU A 151 -8.86 -24.30 -17.18
N GLY A 152 -8.49 -23.10 -16.75
CA GLY A 152 -9.10 -22.42 -15.60
C GLY A 152 -10.45 -21.76 -15.87
N LEU A 153 -10.74 -21.42 -17.14
CA LEU A 153 -11.92 -20.62 -17.49
C LEU A 153 -13.22 -21.45 -17.45
N SER A 154 -13.16 -22.70 -17.91
CA SER A 154 -14.32 -23.61 -17.91
C SER A 154 -14.82 -23.94 -16.50
N ALA A 155 -13.92 -23.94 -15.50
CA ALA A 155 -14.26 -24.24 -14.11
C ALA A 155 -14.91 -23.05 -13.37
N SER A 156 -14.75 -21.81 -13.86
CA SER A 156 -15.36 -20.60 -13.30
C SER A 156 -16.73 -20.28 -13.90
N LEU A 157 -17.08 -20.91 -15.03
CA LEU A 157 -18.39 -20.76 -15.70
C LEU A 157 -19.51 -21.62 -15.08
N GLY A 158 -19.15 -22.59 -14.24
CA GLY A 158 -20.11 -23.45 -13.54
C GLY A 158 -20.62 -22.81 -12.25
N ASP A 159 -21.94 -22.65 -12.17
CA ASP A 159 -22.73 -22.61 -10.92
C ASP A 159 -22.77 -21.31 -10.09
N ILE A 160 -22.78 -20.13 -10.74
CA ILE A 160 -23.27 -18.89 -10.12
C ILE A 160 -24.29 -18.18 -11.04
N LYS A 161 -25.59 -18.31 -10.71
CA LYS A 161 -26.60 -17.33 -11.13
C LYS A 161 -26.38 -16.03 -10.34
N GLY A 162 -26.31 -14.90 -11.05
CA GLY A 162 -26.06 -13.58 -10.49
C GLY A 162 -24.62 -13.11 -10.67
N ARG A 163 -24.40 -12.06 -11.47
CA ARG A 163 -23.07 -11.46 -11.70
C ARG A 163 -22.55 -10.60 -10.54
N GLY A 164 -23.32 -10.47 -9.45
CA GLY A 164 -22.97 -9.72 -8.22
C GLY A 164 -22.84 -8.19 -8.37
N LEU A 165 -22.72 -7.69 -9.60
CA LEU A 165 -22.61 -6.27 -9.94
C LEU A 165 -23.86 -5.73 -10.67
N GLU A 166 -24.92 -6.53 -10.77
CA GLU A 166 -26.16 -6.18 -11.50
C GLU A 166 -26.81 -4.89 -10.97
N GLY A 167 -26.73 -4.69 -9.66
CA GLY A 167 -27.15 -3.48 -8.96
C GLY A 167 -26.36 -2.21 -9.27
N ARG A 168 -25.31 -2.28 -10.09
CA ARG A 168 -24.51 -1.12 -10.53
C ARG A 168 -24.86 -0.63 -11.94
N SER A 169 -25.79 -1.29 -12.62
CA SER A 169 -26.47 -0.71 -13.79
C SER A 169 -27.46 0.37 -13.34
N ALA A 170 -27.85 1.31 -14.20
CA ALA A 170 -28.84 2.34 -13.85
C ALA A 170 -30.19 1.72 -13.39
N ALA A 171 -30.71 0.75 -14.15
CA ALA A 171 -31.94 0.03 -13.80
C ALA A 171 -31.79 -0.82 -12.53
N GLY A 172 -30.67 -1.56 -12.39
CA GLY A 172 -30.40 -2.37 -11.20
C GLY A 172 -30.25 -1.52 -9.94
N ARG A 173 -29.61 -0.35 -10.04
CA ARG A 173 -29.48 0.62 -8.94
C ARG A 173 -30.86 1.16 -8.55
N ALA A 174 -31.63 1.67 -9.50
CA ALA A 174 -32.97 2.22 -9.23
C ALA A 174 -33.86 1.20 -8.52
N ARG A 175 -33.85 -0.06 -8.98
CA ARG A 175 -34.56 -1.16 -8.33
C ARG A 175 -34.08 -1.38 -6.89
N MET A 176 -32.78 -1.56 -6.66
CA MET A 176 -32.25 -1.79 -5.31
C MET A 176 -32.47 -0.61 -4.36
N VAL A 177 -32.37 0.63 -4.84
CA VAL A 177 -32.66 1.84 -4.04
C VAL A 177 -34.11 1.81 -3.58
N SER A 178 -35.05 1.45 -4.46
CA SER A 178 -36.46 1.30 -4.09
C SER A 178 -36.74 0.10 -3.17
N GLU A 179 -36.08 -1.04 -3.38
CA GLU A 179 -36.27 -2.28 -2.60
C GLU A 179 -35.64 -2.20 -1.21
N ALA A 180 -34.51 -1.49 -1.06
CA ALA A 180 -33.73 -1.40 0.18
C ALA A 180 -33.98 -0.11 0.98
N GLY A 181 -34.98 0.71 0.61
CA GLY A 181 -35.38 1.89 1.37
C GLY A 181 -34.48 3.13 1.21
N GLY A 182 -33.78 3.26 0.08
CA GLY A 182 -33.07 4.48 -0.27
C GLY A 182 -34.04 5.64 -0.56
N SER A 183 -33.60 6.86 -0.26
CA SER A 183 -34.41 8.09 -0.36
C SER A 183 -33.77 9.10 -1.30
N ALA A 184 -34.54 10.12 -1.71
CA ALA A 184 -34.00 11.28 -2.42
C ALA A 184 -32.84 11.95 -1.65
N GLY A 185 -32.91 11.95 -0.31
CA GLY A 185 -31.84 12.45 0.56
C GLY A 185 -30.54 11.63 0.48
N SER A 186 -30.64 10.29 0.43
CA SER A 186 -29.46 9.42 0.29
C SER A 186 -28.86 9.48 -1.12
N GLU A 187 -29.69 9.51 -2.17
CA GLU A 187 -29.18 9.68 -3.54
C GLU A 187 -28.51 11.06 -3.74
N ALA A 188 -29.07 12.12 -3.15
CA ALA A 188 -28.44 13.44 -3.15
C ALA A 188 -27.11 13.45 -2.36
N ALA A 189 -27.00 12.67 -1.27
CA ALA A 189 -25.74 12.52 -0.54
C ALA A 189 -24.68 11.79 -1.38
N VAL A 190 -25.04 10.72 -2.09
CA VAL A 190 -24.15 10.03 -3.05
C VAL A 190 -23.72 11.00 -4.15
N ALA A 191 -24.65 11.76 -4.76
CA ALA A 191 -24.32 12.73 -5.80
C ALA A 191 -23.33 13.81 -5.32
N ARG A 192 -23.49 14.32 -4.10
CA ARG A 192 -22.53 15.24 -3.46
C ARG A 192 -21.16 14.59 -3.24
N ALA A 193 -21.12 13.34 -2.76
CA ALA A 193 -19.87 12.61 -2.54
C ALA A 193 -19.10 12.37 -3.86
N LEU A 194 -19.77 11.97 -4.95
CA LEU A 194 -19.14 11.81 -6.26
C LEU A 194 -18.61 13.13 -6.82
N SER A 195 -19.35 14.24 -6.61
CA SER A 195 -18.91 15.57 -7.02
C SER A 195 -17.68 16.03 -6.21
N TRP A 196 -17.65 15.75 -4.91
CA TRP A 196 -16.50 16.02 -4.05
C TRP A 196 -15.27 15.22 -4.49
N LEU A 197 -15.42 13.91 -4.73
CA LEU A 197 -14.36 13.05 -5.24
C LEU A 197 -13.81 13.56 -6.57
N ALA A 198 -14.67 13.93 -7.53
CA ALA A 198 -14.23 14.45 -8.82
C ALA A 198 -13.42 15.76 -8.68
N ALA A 199 -13.81 16.65 -7.77
CA ALA A 199 -13.09 17.89 -7.48
C ALA A 199 -11.71 17.67 -6.83
N HIS A 200 -11.49 16.54 -6.15
CA HIS A 200 -10.23 16.19 -5.47
C HIS A 200 -9.28 15.34 -6.33
N GLN A 201 -9.61 15.09 -7.60
CA GLN A 201 -8.73 14.34 -8.49
C GLN A 201 -7.52 15.19 -8.92
N MET A 202 -6.31 14.68 -8.67
CA MET A 202 -5.06 15.38 -9.00
C MET A 202 -4.82 15.42 -10.52
N PRO A 203 -3.94 16.31 -11.03
CA PRO A 203 -3.63 16.39 -12.47
C PRO A 203 -3.10 15.09 -13.10
N ASP A 204 -2.41 14.25 -12.33
CA ASP A 204 -1.94 12.93 -12.74
C ASP A 204 -3.07 11.87 -12.89
N GLY A 205 -4.28 12.18 -12.42
CA GLY A 205 -5.45 11.30 -12.45
C GLY A 205 -5.69 10.49 -11.18
N GLY A 206 -4.77 10.51 -10.21
CA GLY A 206 -4.94 9.83 -8.92
C GLY A 206 -5.56 10.72 -7.85
N TRP A 207 -5.73 10.15 -6.66
CA TRP A 207 -6.14 10.85 -5.43
C TRP A 207 -5.07 10.70 -4.34
N SER A 208 -5.14 11.52 -3.29
CA SER A 208 -4.24 11.49 -2.14
C SER A 208 -5.02 11.21 -0.86
N LEU A 209 -4.47 10.41 0.06
CA LEU A 209 -4.95 10.35 1.44
C LEU A 209 -4.28 11.43 2.31
N ASP A 210 -3.10 11.94 1.91
CA ASP A 210 -2.51 13.15 2.49
C ASP A 210 -3.24 14.40 1.96
N HIS A 211 -4.09 14.97 2.81
CA HIS A 211 -4.89 16.18 2.54
C HIS A 211 -4.24 17.45 3.13
N ARG A 212 -2.96 17.39 3.54
CA ARG A 212 -2.16 18.60 3.84
C ARG A 212 -1.64 19.26 2.57
N ARG A 213 -1.60 18.50 1.47
CA ARG A 213 -1.24 18.96 0.12
C ARG A 213 -2.34 19.88 -0.45
N ARG A 214 -2.04 20.58 -1.55
CA ARG A 214 -2.73 21.83 -1.93
C ARG A 214 -4.12 21.64 -2.54
N GLU A 215 -4.58 20.41 -2.73
CA GLU A 215 -5.78 20.05 -3.50
C GLU A 215 -7.06 20.57 -2.82
N CYS A 216 -7.14 20.53 -1.49
CA CYS A 216 -8.35 20.87 -0.74
C CYS A 216 -8.29 22.27 -0.08
N LEU A 217 -7.89 23.31 -0.83
CA LEU A 217 -8.00 24.78 -0.57
C LEU A 217 -8.20 25.26 0.89
N ARG A 218 -7.46 24.69 1.85
CA ARG A 218 -7.68 24.81 3.30
C ARG A 218 -9.08 24.40 3.84
N SER A 219 -10.02 23.94 3.01
CA SER A 219 -11.40 23.59 3.41
C SER A 219 -11.56 22.21 4.09
N CYS A 220 -10.64 21.25 3.87
CA CYS A 220 -10.73 19.93 4.53
C CYS A 220 -10.43 20.03 6.04
N THR A 221 -11.40 19.69 6.89
CA THR A 221 -11.29 19.73 8.36
C THR A 221 -10.59 18.49 8.94
N HIS A 222 -10.84 17.30 8.38
CA HIS A 222 -10.23 16.04 8.82
C HIS A 222 -9.16 15.58 7.82
N ARG A 223 -7.92 16.05 7.99
CA ARG A 223 -6.84 15.78 7.03
C ARG A 223 -6.15 14.45 7.34
N GLY A 224 -6.27 13.48 6.43
CA GLY A 224 -5.35 12.34 6.39
C GLY A 224 -3.92 12.77 6.03
N THR A 225 -2.95 11.88 6.30
CA THR A 225 -1.50 12.14 6.14
C THR A 225 -0.74 11.00 5.45
N LEU A 226 -1.41 9.89 5.12
CA LEU A 226 -0.80 8.66 4.56
C LEU A 226 -0.47 8.82 3.07
N ASP A 227 0.75 8.48 2.65
CA ASP A 227 1.18 8.59 1.24
C ASP A 227 0.84 7.33 0.41
N ALA A 228 -0.39 6.84 0.56
CA ALA A 228 -0.89 5.67 -0.13
C ALA A 228 -1.73 6.05 -1.37
N ARG A 229 -1.09 6.63 -2.40
CA ARG A 229 -1.76 7.13 -3.63
C ARG A 229 -2.54 6.04 -4.38
N ASN A 230 -2.12 4.77 -4.32
CA ASN A 230 -2.85 3.66 -4.96
C ASN A 230 -4.11 3.30 -4.16
N ALA A 231 -4.02 3.23 -2.83
CA ALA A 231 -5.21 3.06 -1.97
C ALA A 231 -6.19 4.21 -2.15
N ALA A 232 -5.69 5.46 -2.11
CA ALA A 232 -6.48 6.67 -2.30
C ALA A 232 -7.26 6.66 -3.62
N THR A 233 -6.57 6.35 -4.73
CA THR A 233 -7.16 6.30 -6.06
C THR A 233 -8.20 5.18 -6.19
N ALA A 234 -7.92 4.00 -5.63
CA ALA A 234 -8.87 2.90 -5.61
C ALA A 234 -10.11 3.22 -4.76
N LEU A 235 -9.95 3.74 -3.55
CA LEU A 235 -11.05 4.17 -2.68
C LEU A 235 -11.90 5.27 -3.33
N ALA A 236 -11.31 6.17 -4.11
CA ALA A 236 -12.06 7.18 -4.86
C ALA A 236 -12.83 6.58 -6.05
N LEU A 237 -12.28 5.55 -6.72
CA LEU A 237 -12.92 4.89 -7.86
C LEU A 237 -14.13 4.02 -7.48
N LEU A 238 -14.08 3.34 -6.34
CA LEU A 238 -15.14 2.38 -5.94
C LEU A 238 -16.54 3.03 -5.82
N PRO A 239 -16.72 4.23 -5.23
CA PRO A 239 -18.01 4.93 -5.24
C PRO A 239 -18.53 5.27 -6.65
N PHE A 240 -17.65 5.67 -7.59
CA PHE A 240 -18.06 5.92 -8.97
C PHE A 240 -18.60 4.63 -9.61
N LEU A 241 -17.86 3.52 -9.49
CA LEU A 241 -18.27 2.22 -10.01
C LEU A 241 -19.56 1.72 -9.34
N GLY A 242 -19.71 1.90 -8.03
CA GLY A 242 -20.93 1.57 -7.28
C GLY A 242 -22.16 2.39 -7.68
N ALA A 243 -21.95 3.60 -8.22
CA ALA A 243 -22.99 4.45 -8.80
C ALA A 243 -23.15 4.28 -10.33
N GLY A 244 -22.58 3.23 -10.91
CA GLY A 244 -22.66 2.94 -12.35
C GLY A 244 -21.86 3.88 -13.25
N GLN A 245 -20.98 4.70 -12.69
CA GLN A 245 -20.11 5.60 -13.44
C GLN A 245 -18.84 4.85 -13.83
N THR A 246 -18.57 4.71 -15.13
CA THR A 246 -17.41 3.97 -15.65
C THR A 246 -16.54 4.87 -16.54
N HIS A 247 -15.42 4.36 -17.06
CA HIS A 247 -14.65 5.08 -18.08
C HIS A 247 -15.23 4.96 -19.50
N ALA A 248 -16.29 4.17 -19.69
CA ALA A 248 -17.04 4.06 -20.94
C ALA A 248 -18.26 5.01 -20.95
N GLU A 249 -18.96 5.14 -19.83
CA GLU A 249 -20.25 5.83 -19.72
C GLU A 249 -20.45 6.58 -18.39
N GLY A 250 -21.41 7.51 -18.39
CA GLY A 250 -21.77 8.33 -17.23
C GLY A 250 -21.12 9.72 -17.22
N LYS A 251 -21.59 10.57 -16.29
CA LYS A 251 -21.14 11.96 -16.10
C LYS A 251 -19.65 12.05 -15.76
N TYR A 252 -19.14 11.10 -14.97
CA TYR A 252 -17.77 11.12 -14.46
C TYR A 252 -16.79 10.31 -15.32
N ARG A 253 -17.10 10.09 -16.61
CA ARG A 253 -16.34 9.22 -17.50
C ARG A 253 -14.84 9.50 -17.54
N GLU A 254 -14.46 10.75 -17.75
CA GLU A 254 -13.04 11.14 -17.83
C GLU A 254 -12.35 11.08 -16.46
N THR A 255 -13.07 11.36 -15.37
CA THR A 255 -12.59 11.19 -13.99
C THR A 255 -12.23 9.73 -13.71
N VAL A 256 -13.13 8.79 -14.02
CA VAL A 256 -12.90 7.36 -13.84
C VAL A 256 -11.77 6.86 -14.75
N LYS A 257 -11.77 7.25 -16.02
CA LYS A 257 -10.72 6.90 -17.00
C LYS A 257 -9.32 7.30 -16.51
N ARG A 258 -9.17 8.53 -16.03
CA ARG A 258 -7.88 9.04 -15.52
C ARG A 258 -7.43 8.31 -14.24
N GLY A 259 -8.36 7.91 -13.37
CA GLY A 259 -8.07 7.10 -12.18
C GLY A 259 -7.62 5.68 -12.51
N LEU A 260 -8.32 4.99 -13.42
CA LEU A 260 -7.90 3.66 -13.89
C LEU A 260 -6.54 3.73 -14.59
N ALA A 261 -6.32 4.74 -15.44
CA ALA A 261 -5.02 4.98 -16.07
C ALA A 261 -3.91 5.26 -15.03
N PHE A 262 -4.21 5.97 -13.94
CA PHE A 262 -3.26 6.15 -12.83
C PHE A 262 -2.87 4.80 -12.20
N LEU A 263 -3.84 3.95 -11.84
CA LEU A 263 -3.56 2.63 -11.26
C LEU A 263 -2.77 1.73 -12.22
N ILE A 264 -3.08 1.74 -13.51
CA ILE A 264 -2.34 0.96 -14.52
C ILE A 264 -0.86 1.39 -14.57
N ARG A 265 -0.58 2.71 -14.58
CA ARG A 265 0.80 3.24 -14.61
C ARG A 265 1.58 2.95 -13.32
N HIS A 266 0.91 2.86 -12.18
CA HIS A 266 1.53 2.57 -10.88
C HIS A 266 1.59 1.08 -10.54
N GLN A 267 1.14 0.18 -11.43
CA GLN A 267 1.28 -1.27 -11.24
C GLN A 267 2.72 -1.71 -11.52
N ARG A 268 3.46 -2.14 -10.49
CA ARG A 268 4.81 -2.71 -10.66
C ARG A 268 4.70 -4.14 -11.17
N THR A 269 4.99 -4.37 -12.45
CA THR A 269 4.81 -5.69 -13.08
C THR A 269 6.08 -6.54 -13.09
N ARG A 270 5.98 -7.80 -12.65
CA ARG A 270 7.06 -8.80 -12.73
C ARG A 270 6.46 -10.21 -12.80
N ASN A 271 7.03 -11.11 -13.61
CA ASN A 271 6.63 -12.53 -13.67
C ASN A 271 5.10 -12.77 -13.80
N ARG A 272 4.42 -12.02 -14.68
CA ARG A 272 2.94 -12.01 -14.84
C ARG A 272 2.13 -11.61 -13.58
N MET A 273 2.76 -11.04 -12.57
CA MET A 273 2.12 -10.39 -11.42
C MET A 273 2.19 -8.87 -11.55
N GLY A 274 1.35 -8.17 -10.80
CA GLY A 274 1.29 -6.71 -10.75
C GLY A 274 1.05 -6.22 -9.33
N ASP A 275 2.08 -5.63 -8.73
CA ASP A 275 2.09 -5.17 -7.36
C ASP A 275 1.65 -3.69 -7.29
N TRP A 276 0.70 -3.39 -6.40
CA TRP A 276 0.15 -2.04 -6.15
C TRP A 276 0.42 -1.53 -4.74
N ARG A 277 1.19 -2.25 -3.92
CA ARG A 277 1.48 -1.83 -2.55
C ARG A 277 2.28 -0.52 -2.56
N ASP A 278 1.84 0.43 -1.76
CA ASP A 278 2.57 1.63 -1.34
C ASP A 278 2.58 1.63 0.20
N ASP A 279 2.60 2.78 0.87
CA ASP A 279 2.55 2.86 2.33
C ASP A 279 1.30 2.21 2.94
N GLY A 280 0.20 2.09 2.18
CA GLY A 280 -0.99 1.33 2.58
C GLY A 280 -0.84 -0.19 2.43
N ASN A 281 0.34 -0.68 2.02
CA ASN A 281 0.69 -2.10 2.03
C ASN A 281 -0.32 -2.97 1.24
N MET A 282 -0.60 -4.20 1.69
CA MET A 282 -1.58 -5.08 1.06
C MET A 282 -3.03 -4.54 1.04
N TYR A 283 -3.38 -3.51 1.84
CA TYR A 283 -4.68 -2.83 1.68
C TYR A 283 -4.75 -2.11 0.33
N SER A 284 -3.73 -1.33 -0.01
CA SER A 284 -3.64 -0.63 -1.32
C SER A 284 -3.73 -1.60 -2.48
N HIS A 285 -3.12 -2.78 -2.34
CA HIS A 285 -3.16 -3.81 -3.35
C HIS A 285 -4.53 -4.49 -3.49
N GLY A 286 -5.20 -4.81 -2.36
CA GLY A 286 -6.56 -5.34 -2.36
C GLY A 286 -7.54 -4.34 -2.99
N LEU A 287 -7.53 -3.09 -2.51
CA LEU A 287 -8.34 -1.99 -3.01
C LEU A 287 -8.16 -1.77 -4.53
N ALA A 288 -6.93 -1.62 -5.00
CA ALA A 288 -6.65 -1.44 -6.43
C ALA A 288 -7.10 -2.65 -7.27
N SER A 289 -6.96 -3.87 -6.72
CA SER A 289 -7.42 -5.09 -7.40
C SER A 289 -8.95 -5.16 -7.49
N ILE A 290 -9.69 -4.77 -6.45
CA ILE A 290 -11.16 -4.64 -6.50
C ILE A 290 -11.55 -3.66 -7.61
N ALA A 291 -11.06 -2.41 -7.55
CA ALA A 291 -11.43 -1.36 -8.49
C ALA A 291 -11.15 -1.76 -9.96
N MET A 292 -10.00 -2.37 -10.22
CA MET A 292 -9.61 -2.82 -11.58
C MET A 292 -10.43 -4.02 -12.06
N CYS A 293 -10.74 -4.97 -11.18
CA CYS A 293 -11.57 -6.13 -11.55
C CYS A 293 -13.04 -5.71 -11.79
N GLU A 294 -13.60 -4.86 -10.94
CA GLU A 294 -14.98 -4.39 -11.07
C GLU A 294 -15.18 -3.50 -12.31
N ALA A 295 -14.25 -2.57 -12.57
CA ALA A 295 -14.28 -1.77 -13.79
C ALA A 295 -14.24 -2.65 -15.06
N TYR A 296 -13.40 -3.70 -15.08
CA TYR A 296 -13.39 -4.67 -16.18
C TYR A 296 -14.67 -5.51 -16.24
N ALA A 297 -15.21 -5.98 -15.12
CA ALA A 297 -16.43 -6.79 -15.08
C ALA A 297 -17.65 -6.03 -15.65
N MET A 298 -17.73 -4.73 -15.36
CA MET A 298 -18.77 -3.81 -15.85
C MET A 298 -18.61 -3.45 -17.33
N THR A 299 -17.39 -3.14 -17.79
CA THR A 299 -17.17 -2.55 -19.13
C THR A 299 -16.65 -3.52 -20.19
N ARG A 300 -16.02 -4.62 -19.78
CA ARG A 300 -15.30 -5.59 -20.64
C ARG A 300 -14.16 -5.00 -21.48
N ASP A 301 -13.63 -3.85 -21.08
CA ASP A 301 -12.49 -3.23 -21.73
C ASP A 301 -11.21 -4.12 -21.66
N PRO A 302 -10.68 -4.59 -22.80
CA PRO A 302 -9.50 -5.45 -22.83
C PRO A 302 -8.22 -4.78 -22.29
N GLU A 303 -8.15 -3.45 -22.24
CA GLU A 303 -7.00 -2.74 -21.64
C GLU A 303 -6.92 -3.00 -20.12
N LEU A 304 -8.06 -3.11 -19.44
CA LEU A 304 -8.14 -3.38 -18.01
C LEU A 304 -7.82 -4.85 -17.67
N ALA A 305 -8.24 -5.80 -18.52
CA ALA A 305 -8.18 -7.24 -18.26
C ALA A 305 -6.78 -7.73 -17.83
N ARG A 306 -5.73 -7.25 -18.52
CA ARG A 306 -4.34 -7.63 -18.22
C ARG A 306 -3.88 -7.10 -16.85
N ALA A 307 -4.28 -5.89 -16.49
CA ALA A 307 -3.91 -5.28 -15.21
C ALA A 307 -4.67 -5.94 -14.04
N ALA A 308 -5.97 -6.23 -14.23
CA ALA A 308 -6.79 -6.98 -13.28
C ALA A 308 -6.20 -8.38 -12.99
N GLN A 309 -5.92 -9.20 -14.01
CA GLN A 309 -5.37 -10.55 -13.79
C GLN A 309 -4.00 -10.50 -13.10
N ARG A 310 -3.14 -9.54 -13.47
CA ARG A 310 -1.83 -9.35 -12.80
C ARG A 310 -1.98 -9.02 -11.32
N GLY A 311 -3.03 -8.26 -10.94
CA GLY A 311 -3.39 -8.00 -9.56
C GLY A 311 -3.76 -9.27 -8.81
N ILE A 312 -4.73 -10.02 -9.33
CA ILE A 312 -5.15 -11.32 -8.77
C ILE A 312 -3.96 -12.29 -8.63
N ASN A 313 -3.08 -12.36 -9.63
CA ASN A 313 -1.87 -13.19 -9.57
C ASN A 313 -0.93 -12.78 -8.42
N PHE A 314 -0.85 -11.48 -8.09
CA PHE A 314 -0.07 -11.01 -6.95
C PHE A 314 -0.75 -11.35 -5.61
N ILE A 315 -2.08 -11.29 -5.50
CA ILE A 315 -2.81 -11.75 -4.30
C ILE A 315 -2.53 -13.24 -4.03
N VAL A 316 -2.64 -14.08 -5.05
CA VAL A 316 -2.33 -15.51 -5.00
C VAL A 316 -0.86 -15.74 -4.56
N PHE A 317 0.07 -14.95 -5.08
CA PHE A 317 1.47 -14.99 -4.65
C PHE A 317 1.68 -14.47 -3.22
N ALA A 318 0.89 -13.49 -2.77
CA ALA A 318 1.07 -12.86 -1.46
C ALA A 318 0.51 -13.70 -0.29
N GLN A 319 -0.32 -14.71 -0.57
CA GLN A 319 -0.96 -15.54 0.45
C GLN A 319 0.06 -16.32 1.28
N GLU A 320 -0.14 -16.42 2.59
CA GLU A 320 0.66 -17.28 3.44
C GLU A 320 0.48 -18.77 3.03
N PRO A 321 1.56 -19.58 2.91
CA PRO A 321 1.48 -20.88 2.26
C PRO A 321 0.83 -22.03 3.05
N VAL A 322 0.71 -21.96 4.39
CA VAL A 322 0.30 -23.10 5.25
C VAL A 322 -1.14 -22.98 5.76
N ILE A 323 -1.43 -21.84 6.39
CA ILE A 323 -2.72 -21.45 6.99
C ILE A 323 -3.58 -20.69 5.98
N GLY A 324 -3.00 -19.80 5.17
CA GLY A 324 -3.67 -19.23 4.00
C GLY A 324 -4.22 -17.80 4.11
N GLY A 325 -3.86 -17.05 5.15
CA GLY A 325 -4.29 -15.66 5.30
C GLY A 325 -3.39 -14.67 4.54
N TRP A 326 -3.69 -13.39 4.70
CA TRP A 326 -2.84 -12.27 4.26
C TRP A 326 -2.68 -11.25 5.39
N ARG A 327 -1.54 -10.57 5.39
CA ARG A 327 -1.24 -9.43 6.26
C ARG A 327 -0.57 -8.32 5.47
N TYR A 328 0.05 -7.35 6.14
CA TYR A 328 0.66 -6.17 5.52
C TYR A 328 1.67 -6.48 4.40
N LYS A 329 2.50 -7.52 4.54
CA LYS A 329 3.48 -7.94 3.51
C LYS A 329 3.13 -9.33 2.93
N PRO A 330 3.55 -9.61 1.68
CA PRO A 330 3.46 -10.94 1.09
C PRO A 330 4.09 -12.01 1.99
N ARG A 331 3.37 -13.13 2.17
CA ARG A 331 3.73 -14.29 3.00
C ARG A 331 3.73 -14.06 4.53
N ASP A 332 3.34 -12.89 5.02
CA ASP A 332 3.13 -12.68 6.46
C ASP A 332 2.03 -13.63 7.00
N PRO A 333 2.15 -14.14 8.25
CA PRO A 333 1.05 -14.77 8.96
C PRO A 333 -0.19 -13.86 8.97
N GLY A 334 -1.31 -14.37 8.46
CA GLY A 334 -2.46 -13.52 8.11
C GLY A 334 -3.18 -12.89 9.31
N ASP A 335 -3.89 -11.81 9.03
CA ASP A 335 -4.92 -11.26 9.92
C ASP A 335 -6.28 -11.17 9.21
N THR A 336 -7.35 -11.10 9.99
CA THR A 336 -8.73 -11.06 9.47
C THR A 336 -9.00 -9.83 8.61
N SER A 337 -8.37 -8.69 8.92
CA SER A 337 -8.60 -7.41 8.23
C SER A 337 -8.08 -7.42 6.79
N VAL A 338 -6.78 -7.68 6.61
CA VAL A 338 -6.17 -7.70 5.27
C VAL A 338 -6.68 -8.88 4.45
N THR A 339 -6.93 -10.02 5.11
CA THR A 339 -7.58 -11.19 4.48
C THR A 339 -8.96 -10.83 3.93
N GLY A 340 -9.77 -10.03 4.63
CA GLY A 340 -11.04 -9.50 4.15
C GLY A 340 -10.91 -8.75 2.82
N TRP A 341 -9.98 -7.80 2.74
CA TRP A 341 -9.70 -7.06 1.51
C TRP A 341 -9.21 -7.94 0.36
N GLN A 342 -8.40 -8.97 0.65
CA GLN A 342 -7.94 -9.89 -0.39
C GLN A 342 -9.05 -10.82 -0.88
N ILE A 343 -9.92 -11.32 0.02
CA ILE A 343 -11.08 -12.14 -0.37
C ILE A 343 -12.07 -11.32 -1.20
N MET A 344 -12.32 -10.06 -0.86
CA MET A 344 -13.11 -9.13 -1.69
C MET A 344 -12.49 -8.97 -3.08
N ALA A 345 -11.18 -8.73 -3.18
CA ALA A 345 -10.48 -8.64 -4.45
C ALA A 345 -10.56 -9.94 -5.28
N LEU A 346 -10.38 -11.11 -4.65
CA LEU A 346 -10.54 -12.40 -5.32
C LEU A 346 -11.98 -12.63 -5.81
N LYS A 347 -12.99 -12.21 -5.03
CA LYS A 347 -14.41 -12.27 -5.44
C LYS A 347 -14.69 -11.36 -6.63
N SER A 348 -14.20 -10.12 -6.60
CA SER A 348 -14.28 -9.19 -7.72
C SER A 348 -13.57 -9.76 -8.96
N GLY A 349 -12.39 -10.37 -8.78
CA GLY A 349 -11.69 -11.11 -9.82
C GLY A 349 -12.52 -12.23 -10.43
N HIS A 350 -13.18 -13.06 -9.61
CA HIS A 350 -14.06 -14.13 -10.10
C HIS A 350 -15.26 -13.58 -10.90
N MET A 351 -15.94 -12.54 -10.41
CA MET A 351 -17.02 -11.87 -11.15
C MET A 351 -16.53 -11.24 -12.47
N ALA A 352 -15.25 -10.85 -12.49
CA ALA A 352 -14.52 -10.34 -13.64
C ALA A 352 -13.92 -11.44 -14.54
N TYR A 353 -14.18 -12.73 -14.28
CA TYR A 353 -13.67 -13.88 -15.04
C TYR A 353 -12.12 -13.98 -15.02
N MET A 354 -11.48 -13.43 -13.98
CA MET A 354 -10.06 -13.65 -13.70
C MET A 354 -9.85 -15.05 -13.13
N VAL A 355 -8.72 -15.68 -13.48
CA VAL A 355 -8.35 -16.98 -12.95
C VAL A 355 -7.95 -16.85 -11.49
N VAL A 356 -8.74 -17.44 -10.60
CA VAL A 356 -8.46 -17.61 -9.17
C VAL A 356 -8.26 -19.10 -8.89
N PRO A 357 -7.06 -19.54 -8.46
CA PRO A 357 -6.82 -20.95 -8.13
C PRO A 357 -7.68 -21.42 -6.95
N ARG A 358 -8.32 -22.59 -7.08
CA ARG A 358 -9.13 -23.19 -6.01
C ARG A 358 -8.34 -23.36 -4.69
N GLU A 359 -7.05 -23.68 -4.78
CA GLU A 359 -6.17 -23.82 -3.62
C GLU A 359 -6.07 -22.52 -2.79
N THR A 360 -6.10 -21.35 -3.43
CA THR A 360 -6.13 -20.05 -2.73
C THR A 360 -7.42 -19.88 -1.92
N VAL A 361 -8.55 -20.36 -2.44
CA VAL A 361 -9.85 -20.35 -1.76
C VAL A 361 -9.85 -21.32 -0.57
N THR A 362 -9.39 -22.56 -0.76
CA THR A 362 -9.22 -23.57 0.30
C THR A 362 -8.36 -23.06 1.46
N ARG A 363 -7.30 -22.31 1.14
CA ARG A 363 -6.39 -21.68 2.11
C ARG A 363 -7.06 -20.51 2.84
N ALA A 364 -7.78 -19.64 2.14
CA ALA A 364 -8.56 -18.58 2.77
C ALA A 364 -9.61 -19.14 3.77
N GLU A 365 -10.30 -20.22 3.41
CA GLU A 365 -11.21 -20.92 4.33
C GLU A 365 -10.52 -21.49 5.57
N ARG A 366 -9.30 -22.02 5.42
CA ARG A 366 -8.49 -22.58 6.49
C ARG A 366 -8.06 -21.50 7.48
N PHE A 367 -7.59 -20.36 7.00
CA PHE A 367 -7.30 -19.19 7.84
C PHE A 367 -8.54 -18.76 8.64
N LEU A 368 -9.70 -18.63 7.99
CA LEU A 368 -10.94 -18.28 8.69
C LEU A 368 -11.33 -19.33 9.74
N ARG A 369 -11.09 -20.63 9.49
CA ARG A 369 -11.28 -21.68 10.51
C ARG A 369 -10.29 -21.59 11.67
N ALA A 370 -9.08 -21.06 11.46
CA ALA A 370 -8.06 -20.90 12.49
C ALA A 370 -8.33 -19.71 13.43
N VAL A 371 -9.05 -18.68 12.98
CA VAL A 371 -9.37 -17.46 13.77
C VAL A 371 -10.83 -17.38 14.22
N GLN A 372 -11.67 -18.38 13.93
CA GLN A 372 -13.08 -18.39 14.34
C GLN A 372 -13.29 -18.89 15.77
N THR A 373 -14.41 -18.47 16.37
CA THR A 373 -15.04 -19.10 17.54
C THR A 373 -16.50 -19.39 17.25
N GLN A 374 -17.21 -20.07 18.19
CA GLN A 374 -18.64 -20.35 18.09
C GLN A 374 -19.05 -20.98 16.74
N GLY A 375 -18.31 -21.99 16.29
CA GLY A 375 -18.58 -22.70 15.03
C GLY A 375 -18.39 -21.88 13.74
N GLY A 376 -17.89 -20.64 13.81
CA GLY A 376 -17.82 -19.71 12.68
C GLY A 376 -18.82 -18.57 12.75
N ALA A 377 -19.55 -18.41 13.86
CA ALA A 377 -20.41 -17.25 14.10
C ALA A 377 -19.63 -15.99 14.55
N ARG A 378 -18.37 -16.15 15.00
CA ARG A 378 -17.50 -15.06 15.48
C ARG A 378 -16.05 -15.28 15.07
N TYR A 379 -15.29 -14.19 14.98
CA TYR A 379 -13.90 -14.22 14.52
C TYR A 379 -13.00 -13.28 15.34
N GLY A 380 -11.76 -13.69 15.59
CA GLY A 380 -10.69 -12.87 16.14
C GLY A 380 -9.80 -12.25 15.06
N TYR A 381 -8.68 -11.66 15.46
CA TYR A 381 -7.81 -10.91 14.55
C TYR A 381 -6.71 -11.76 13.90
N VAL A 382 -5.87 -12.41 14.72
CA VAL A 382 -4.80 -13.35 14.28
C VAL A 382 -4.94 -14.75 14.92
N SER A 383 -5.88 -14.88 15.86
CA SER A 383 -6.16 -16.06 16.68
C SER A 383 -7.67 -16.15 16.92
N PRO A 384 -8.21 -17.26 17.49
CA PRO A 384 -9.62 -17.36 17.85
C PRO A 384 -10.06 -16.21 18.76
N GLY A 385 -11.15 -15.55 18.39
CA GLY A 385 -11.75 -14.46 19.16
C GLY A 385 -13.17 -14.15 18.69
N GLY A 386 -13.69 -12.97 19.05
CA GLY A 386 -15.06 -12.58 18.70
C GLY A 386 -15.36 -11.11 18.85
N GLY A 387 -14.43 -10.23 18.45
CA GLY A 387 -14.68 -8.80 18.37
C GLY A 387 -15.69 -8.45 17.25
N PRO A 388 -16.42 -7.32 17.35
CA PRO A 388 -17.49 -6.98 16.42
C PRO A 388 -16.96 -6.76 14.99
N SER A 389 -15.92 -5.95 14.78
CA SER A 389 -15.35 -5.70 13.45
C SER A 389 -14.74 -6.95 12.81
N THR A 390 -13.96 -7.73 13.57
CA THR A 390 -13.39 -8.98 13.05
C THR A 390 -14.47 -10.00 12.72
N THR A 391 -15.56 -10.05 13.50
CA THR A 391 -16.71 -10.90 13.21
C THR A 391 -17.42 -10.47 11.92
N ALA A 392 -17.72 -9.18 11.75
CA ALA A 392 -18.32 -8.65 10.53
C ALA A 392 -17.50 -9.00 9.28
N ILE A 393 -16.17 -8.76 9.33
CA ILE A 393 -15.24 -9.13 8.26
C ILE A 393 -15.29 -10.64 7.99
N GLY A 394 -15.18 -11.47 9.04
CA GLY A 394 -15.17 -12.92 8.90
C GLY A 394 -16.45 -13.50 8.28
N LEU A 395 -17.62 -12.97 8.66
CA LEU A 395 -18.92 -13.35 8.08
C LEU A 395 -19.02 -12.91 6.61
N LEU A 396 -18.61 -11.68 6.28
CA LEU A 396 -18.55 -11.21 4.89
C LEU A 396 -17.62 -12.09 4.03
N CYS A 397 -16.46 -12.48 4.57
CA CYS A 397 -15.56 -13.41 3.90
C CYS A 397 -16.26 -14.75 3.63
N ARG A 398 -16.97 -15.30 4.62
CA ARG A 398 -17.72 -16.56 4.47
C ARG A 398 -18.81 -16.46 3.39
N MET A 399 -19.56 -15.36 3.33
CA MET A 399 -20.54 -15.11 2.27
C MET A 399 -19.89 -15.11 0.88
N TYR A 400 -18.76 -14.40 0.72
CA TYR A 400 -18.05 -14.38 -0.57
C TYR A 400 -17.46 -15.73 -0.98
N LEU A 401 -17.05 -16.54 0.00
CA LEU A 401 -16.57 -17.92 -0.17
C LEU A 401 -17.72 -18.95 -0.36
N GLY A 402 -18.98 -18.55 -0.22
CA GLY A 402 -20.15 -19.34 -0.65
C GLY A 402 -21.17 -19.71 0.42
N TRP A 403 -21.01 -19.27 1.68
CA TRP A 403 -22.07 -19.42 2.69
C TRP A 403 -23.38 -18.78 2.23
N LYS A 404 -24.48 -19.48 2.53
CA LYS A 404 -25.85 -19.09 2.18
C LYS A 404 -26.54 -18.45 3.39
N HIS A 405 -27.64 -17.72 3.18
CA HIS A 405 -28.33 -16.98 4.24
C HIS A 405 -29.01 -17.88 5.31
N ASP A 406 -29.17 -19.18 5.01
CA ASP A 406 -29.66 -20.23 5.89
C ASP A 406 -28.56 -20.94 6.71
N GLU A 407 -27.28 -20.57 6.51
CA GLU A 407 -26.17 -21.07 7.33
C GLU A 407 -26.33 -20.58 8.79
N LYS A 408 -26.42 -21.52 9.73
CA LYS A 408 -26.72 -21.23 11.15
C LYS A 408 -25.66 -20.37 11.80
N ALA A 409 -24.39 -20.60 11.46
CA ALA A 409 -23.28 -19.78 11.96
C ALA A 409 -23.37 -18.33 11.44
N LEU A 410 -23.81 -18.13 10.19
CA LEU A 410 -24.03 -16.79 9.63
C LEU A 410 -25.16 -16.07 10.37
N GLN A 411 -26.30 -16.74 10.56
CA GLN A 411 -27.46 -16.19 11.28
C GLN A 411 -27.12 -15.80 12.72
N GLN A 412 -26.38 -16.65 13.44
CA GLN A 412 -25.91 -16.37 14.79
C GLN A 412 -24.93 -15.17 14.85
N GLY A 413 -24.04 -15.07 13.86
CA GLY A 413 -23.12 -13.94 13.74
C GLY A 413 -23.83 -12.62 13.46
N VAL A 414 -24.76 -12.60 12.49
CA VAL A 414 -25.60 -11.43 12.20
C VAL A 414 -26.43 -11.02 13.42
N ALA A 415 -27.04 -11.97 14.13
CA ALA A 415 -27.80 -11.72 15.36
C ALA A 415 -26.94 -11.27 16.56
N TYR A 416 -25.61 -11.40 16.48
CA TYR A 416 -24.66 -10.79 17.41
C TYR A 416 -24.37 -9.34 17.01
N LEU A 417 -24.06 -9.09 15.73
CA LEU A 417 -23.78 -7.73 15.21
C LEU A 417 -24.99 -6.80 15.29
N SER A 418 -26.20 -7.31 15.04
CA SER A 418 -27.45 -6.53 15.10
C SER A 418 -27.76 -5.97 16.49
N LYS A 419 -27.09 -6.44 17.55
CA LYS A 419 -27.20 -5.89 18.91
C LYS A 419 -26.35 -4.65 19.12
N THR A 420 -25.31 -4.47 18.31
CA THR A 420 -24.47 -3.26 18.28
C THR A 420 -25.12 -2.19 17.42
N GLY A 421 -25.64 -2.57 16.24
CA GLY A 421 -26.22 -1.63 15.28
C GLY A 421 -25.18 -0.65 14.70
N PRO A 422 -25.61 0.39 13.96
CA PRO A 422 -24.71 1.40 13.41
C PRO A 422 -23.98 2.19 14.51
N THR A 423 -22.71 2.51 14.28
CA THR A 423 -21.84 3.18 15.26
C THR A 423 -21.26 4.49 14.73
N LYS A 424 -20.20 5.00 15.37
CA LYS A 424 -19.32 6.05 14.81
C LYS A 424 -18.04 5.47 14.20
N ASN A 425 -17.85 4.15 14.28
CA ASN A 425 -16.66 3.46 13.80
C ASN A 425 -16.90 3.02 12.35
N LEU A 426 -16.64 3.92 11.40
CA LEU A 426 -16.79 3.66 9.96
C LEU A 426 -16.08 2.40 9.46
N TYR A 427 -15.04 1.93 10.16
CA TYR A 427 -14.39 0.66 9.83
C TYR A 427 -15.23 -0.56 10.21
N TYR A 428 -15.96 -0.50 11.34
CA TYR A 428 -16.98 -1.50 11.69
C TYR A 428 -18.20 -1.38 10.77
N ASP A 429 -18.74 -0.17 10.61
CA ASP A 429 -19.98 0.11 9.87
C ASP A 429 -19.87 -0.18 8.36
N TYR A 430 -18.65 -0.29 7.81
CA TYR A 430 -18.41 -0.72 6.44
C TYR A 430 -18.59 -2.24 6.22
N TYR A 431 -18.43 -3.04 7.28
CA TYR A 431 -18.45 -4.51 7.21
C TYR A 431 -19.70 -5.17 7.81
N ALA A 432 -20.39 -4.48 8.72
CA ALA A 432 -21.53 -4.99 9.50
C ALA A 432 -22.89 -4.67 8.85
#